data_AF-X1PQC0-F1
#
_entry.id   AF-X1PQC0-F1
#
_cell.length_a   1.000
_cell.length_b   1.000
_cell.length_c   1.000
_cell.angle_alpha   90.00
_cell.angle_beta   90.00
_cell.angle_gamma   90.00
#
_symmetry.space_group_name_H-M   'P 1'
#
loop_
_entity.id
_entity.type
_entity.pdbx_description
1 polymer ?
#
loop_
_entity_poly.entity_id
_entity_poly.type
_entity_poly.pdbx_seq_one_letter_code
_entity_poly.pdbx_strand_id
1 'polypeptide(L)'
;MFEIKNIYSSPFDLNMTEIEHQSKVVRKIIKIDEDLCTGCGNCIVDCAEAALEIIDGKAKVVNDLFCDGLGACIQGCPEGALEIIEREAAEFDEEAVEKRLETLKSKEQVELEQVKQIVAEHSHQCGCPSSQTMVFDEPEAQNEATGKISSTLRQWPV
;
A
#
# COMPACT_ATOMS: atom_id res chain seq x y z
N MET A 1 11.77 -44.55 -35.74
CA MET A 1 11.89 -43.19 -36.29
C MET A 1 10.58 -42.48 -35.99
N PHE A 2 10.46 -41.91 -34.80
CA PHE A 2 9.26 -41.20 -34.33
C PHE A 2 9.59 -39.72 -34.34
N GLU A 3 8.98 -38.97 -35.24
CA GLU A 3 9.09 -37.51 -35.30
C GLU A 3 8.34 -36.92 -34.10
N ILE A 4 9.11 -36.33 -33.20
CA ILE A 4 8.63 -35.54 -32.07
C ILE A 4 8.11 -34.22 -32.64
N LYS A 5 6.81 -34.14 -32.93
CA LYS A 5 6.16 -32.86 -33.24
C LYS A 5 6.12 -32.05 -31.95
N ASN A 6 6.88 -30.96 -31.96
CA ASN A 6 7.01 -29.95 -30.93
C ASN A 6 5.62 -29.40 -30.54
N ILE A 7 5.22 -29.59 -29.27
CA ILE A 7 3.92 -29.19 -28.70
C ILE A 7 3.98 -27.78 -28.08
N TYR A 8 5.15 -27.14 -28.06
CA TYR A 8 5.28 -25.73 -27.67
C TYR A 8 5.13 -24.82 -28.89
N SER A 9 3.90 -24.56 -29.31
CA SER A 9 3.56 -23.31 -30.01
C SER A 9 2.44 -22.64 -29.24
N SER A 10 2.85 -21.91 -28.20
CA SER A 10 1.98 -20.99 -27.49
C SER A 10 1.68 -19.80 -28.42
N PRO A 11 0.46 -19.23 -28.40
CA PRO A 11 0.17 -17.98 -29.12
C PRO A 11 0.88 -16.76 -28.51
N PHE A 12 1.75 -16.97 -27.52
CA PHE A 12 2.51 -15.95 -26.78
C PHE A 12 4.00 -15.93 -27.15
N ASP A 13 4.38 -16.43 -28.33
CA ASP A 13 5.69 -16.17 -28.92
C ASP A 13 5.63 -14.87 -29.74
N LEU A 14 5.24 -13.77 -29.09
CA LEU A 14 5.41 -12.42 -29.63
C LEU A 14 6.76 -11.89 -29.14
N ASN A 15 7.76 -12.10 -29.99
CA ASN A 15 8.98 -11.33 -30.18
C ASN A 15 9.32 -10.29 -29.09
N MET A 16 10.34 -10.64 -28.32
CA MET A 16 11.05 -9.89 -27.29
C MET A 16 11.74 -8.58 -27.78
N THR A 17 11.35 -8.04 -28.95
CA THR A 17 12.05 -6.92 -29.63
C THR A 17 11.12 -5.83 -30.20
N GLU A 18 9.84 -5.77 -29.80
CA GLU A 18 8.93 -4.68 -30.22
C GLU A 18 8.27 -3.90 -29.07
N ILE A 19 8.69 -4.12 -27.81
CA ILE A 19 8.38 -3.23 -26.67
C ILE A 19 9.52 -2.22 -26.45
N GLU A 20 10.13 -1.73 -27.54
CA GLU A 20 11.08 -0.61 -27.52
C GLU A 20 10.55 0.55 -28.39
N HIS A 21 9.27 0.87 -28.23
CA HIS A 21 8.70 2.15 -28.64
C HIS A 21 8.03 2.87 -27.47
N GLN A 22 8.57 2.71 -26.25
CA GLN A 22 8.37 3.72 -25.23
C GLN A 22 9.19 4.94 -25.66
N SER A 23 8.51 6.04 -25.99
CA SER A 23 9.10 7.36 -26.12
C SER A 23 9.75 7.73 -24.79
N LYS A 24 11.02 7.36 -24.63
CA LYS A 24 11.81 7.76 -23.46
C LYS A 24 12.00 9.26 -23.53
N VAL A 25 11.57 9.96 -22.49
CA VAL A 25 11.74 11.40 -22.33
C VAL A 25 12.58 11.67 -21.09
N VAL A 26 13.36 12.75 -21.12
CA VAL A 26 14.07 13.20 -19.91
C VAL A 26 13.04 13.86 -19.01
N ARG A 27 12.78 13.25 -17.86
CA ARG A 27 11.82 13.74 -16.86
C ARG A 27 12.33 13.50 -15.44
N LYS A 28 11.67 14.16 -14.50
CA LYS A 28 11.91 13.98 -13.07
C LYS A 28 11.32 12.67 -12.59
N ILE A 29 12.10 11.89 -11.86
CA ILE A 29 11.69 10.60 -11.30
C ILE A 29 12.41 10.35 -9.98
N ILE A 30 11.78 9.55 -9.13
CA ILE A 30 12.34 9.19 -7.83
C ILE A 30 13.48 8.17 -8.01
N LYS A 31 14.62 8.49 -7.42
CA LYS A 31 15.75 7.59 -7.19
C LYS A 31 15.77 7.20 -5.72
N ILE A 32 16.05 5.93 -5.47
CA ILE A 32 16.18 5.36 -4.14
C ILE A 32 17.65 5.01 -3.94
N ASP A 33 18.20 5.44 -2.81
CA ASP A 33 19.49 4.99 -2.31
C ASP A 33 19.28 3.68 -1.52
N GLU A 34 19.74 2.56 -2.09
CA GLU A 34 19.58 1.24 -1.47
C GLU A 34 20.42 1.06 -0.20
N ASP A 35 21.51 1.81 -0.04
CA ASP A 35 22.38 1.73 1.13
C ASP A 35 21.70 2.38 2.35
N LEU A 36 20.97 3.47 2.13
CA LEU A 36 20.21 4.17 3.17
C LEU A 36 18.82 3.57 3.41
N CYS A 37 18.19 2.96 2.41
CA CYS A 37 16.84 2.44 2.53
C CYS A 37 16.75 1.30 3.55
N THR A 38 15.90 1.41 4.58
CA THR A 38 15.70 0.34 5.58
C THR A 38 14.50 -0.56 5.28
N GLY A 39 13.75 -0.27 4.21
CA GLY A 39 12.55 -1.03 3.86
C GLY A 39 11.32 -0.73 4.74
N CYS A 40 11.30 0.40 5.44
CA CYS A 40 10.23 0.75 6.40
C CYS A 40 8.83 0.90 5.77
N GLY A 41 8.74 1.15 4.46
CA GLY A 41 7.48 1.19 3.71
C GLY A 41 6.71 2.51 3.76
N ASN A 42 7.14 3.52 4.51
CA ASN A 42 6.44 4.83 4.57
C ASN A 42 6.19 5.43 3.19
N CYS A 43 7.21 5.37 2.32
CA CYS A 43 7.13 5.87 0.94
C CYS A 43 6.03 5.21 0.08
N ILE A 44 5.59 3.99 0.42
CA ILE A 44 4.51 3.29 -0.29
C ILE A 44 3.16 3.89 0.12
N VAL A 45 2.99 4.19 1.41
CA VAL A 45 1.76 4.79 1.93
C VAL A 45 1.56 6.21 1.41
N ASP A 46 2.65 6.96 1.25
CA ASP A 46 2.62 8.35 0.78
C ASP A 46 2.42 8.46 -0.75
N CYS A 47 2.57 7.37 -1.51
CA CYS A 47 2.46 7.39 -2.97
C CYS A 47 1.03 7.05 -3.41
N ALA A 48 0.30 8.07 -3.88
CA ALA A 48 -1.09 7.90 -4.34
C ALA A 48 -1.18 7.05 -5.62
N GLU A 49 -0.14 7.05 -6.44
CA GLU A 49 -0.03 6.33 -7.71
C GLU A 49 0.42 4.87 -7.52
N ALA A 50 0.74 4.48 -6.28
CA ALA A 50 1.26 3.16 -5.93
C ALA A 50 2.48 2.73 -6.78
N ALA A 51 3.38 3.68 -7.11
CA ALA A 51 4.55 3.43 -7.96
C ALA A 51 5.69 2.65 -7.28
N LEU A 52 5.62 2.50 -5.96
CA LEU A 52 6.66 1.90 -5.12
C LEU A 52 6.19 0.58 -4.50
N GLU A 53 7.09 -0.40 -4.42
CA GLU A 53 6.87 -1.65 -3.68
C GLU A 53 8.11 -2.01 -2.86
N ILE A 54 7.95 -2.81 -1.80
CA ILE A 54 9.09 -3.42 -1.11
C ILE A 54 9.45 -4.72 -1.83
N ILE A 55 10.66 -4.78 -2.37
CA ILE A 55 11.23 -5.97 -3.03
C ILE A 55 12.58 -6.24 -2.36
N ASP A 56 12.78 -7.47 -1.88
CA ASP A 56 13.99 -7.87 -1.16
C ASP A 56 14.32 -7.01 0.06
N GLY A 57 13.28 -6.54 0.76
CA GLY A 57 13.43 -5.70 1.96
C GLY A 57 13.83 -4.24 1.68
N LYS A 58 13.80 -3.79 0.42
CA LYS A 58 14.10 -2.41 0.02
C LYS A 58 12.96 -1.85 -0.83
N ALA A 59 12.73 -0.55 -0.76
CA ALA A 59 11.79 0.12 -1.65
C ALA A 59 12.35 0.14 -3.09
N LYS A 60 11.51 -0.15 -4.08
CA LYS A 60 11.84 -0.06 -5.51
C LYS A 60 10.71 0.60 -6.29
N VAL A 61 11.07 1.41 -7.28
CA VAL A 61 10.13 1.90 -8.30
C VAL A 61 9.82 0.72 -9.23
N VAL A 62 8.57 0.28 -9.25
CA VAL A 62 8.19 -0.93 -10.00
C VAL A 62 8.12 -0.70 -11.51
N ASN A 63 7.72 0.51 -11.91
CA ASN A 63 7.67 0.94 -13.30
C ASN A 63 7.66 2.47 -13.35
N ASP A 64 8.45 3.03 -14.26
CA ASP A 64 8.54 4.47 -14.49
C ASP A 64 7.21 5.08 -14.92
N LEU A 65 6.35 4.31 -15.60
CA LEU A 65 5.00 4.73 -16.03
C LEU A 65 4.12 5.21 -14.87
N PHE A 66 4.33 4.67 -13.67
CA PHE A 66 3.51 4.99 -12.50
C PHE A 66 4.09 6.16 -11.67
N CYS A 67 5.36 6.50 -11.86
CA CYS A 67 6.01 7.54 -11.06
C CYS A 67 5.85 8.91 -11.75
N ASP A 68 5.02 9.76 -11.18
CA ASP A 68 4.76 11.11 -11.67
C ASP A 68 5.93 12.11 -11.45
N GLY A 69 6.85 11.78 -10.52
CA GLY A 69 8.01 12.59 -10.16
C GLY A 69 7.71 13.74 -9.20
N LEU A 70 6.55 13.75 -8.54
CA LEU A 70 6.14 14.81 -7.61
C LEU A 70 6.93 14.80 -6.29
N GLY A 71 7.31 13.61 -5.82
CA GLY A 71 8.14 13.45 -4.62
C GLY A 71 7.40 13.51 -3.29
N ALA A 72 6.11 13.21 -3.24
CA ALA A 72 5.35 13.07 -2.00
C ALA A 72 6.02 12.10 -1.00
N CYS A 73 6.63 11.04 -1.50
CA CYS A 73 7.31 10.02 -0.71
C CYS A 73 8.61 10.48 -0.02
N ILE A 74 9.21 11.60 -0.44
CA ILE A 74 10.51 12.05 0.08
C ILE A 74 10.39 12.45 1.54
N GLN A 75 9.35 13.19 1.90
CA GLN A 75 9.17 13.69 3.26
C GLN A 75 8.89 12.56 4.27
N GLY A 76 8.24 11.48 3.84
CA GLY A 76 7.94 10.33 4.70
C GLY A 76 9.11 9.39 4.94
N CYS A 77 10.22 9.54 4.22
CA CYS A 77 11.39 8.69 4.40
C CYS A 77 12.25 9.17 5.60
N PRO A 78 12.30 8.41 6.70
CA PRO A 78 13.07 8.81 7.88
C PRO A 78 14.60 8.79 7.63
N GLU A 79 15.06 7.97 6.68
CA GLU A 79 16.48 7.79 6.36
C GLU A 79 16.99 8.80 5.32
N GLY A 80 16.10 9.58 4.70
CA GLY A 80 16.47 10.47 3.60
C GLY A 80 16.98 9.74 2.34
N ALA A 81 16.54 8.50 2.12
CA ALA A 81 17.01 7.64 1.03
C ALA A 81 16.41 7.98 -0.36
N LEU A 82 15.58 9.01 -0.48
CA LEU A 82 14.83 9.33 -1.70
C LEU A 82 15.24 10.68 -2.27
N GLU A 83 15.50 10.73 -3.57
CA GLU A 83 15.87 11.95 -4.31
C GLU A 83 15.10 12.04 -5.63
N ILE A 84 14.75 13.24 -6.07
CA ILE A 84 14.28 13.47 -7.45
C ILE A 84 15.48 13.69 -8.36
N ILE A 85 15.63 12.84 -9.37
CA ILE A 85 16.65 12.98 -10.41
C ILE A 85 16.00 13.22 -11.76
N GLU A 86 16.75 13.78 -12.69
CA GLU A 86 16.37 13.82 -14.10
C GLU A 86 17.08 12.69 -14.85
N ARG A 87 16.30 11.77 -15.43
CA ARG A 87 16.82 10.70 -16.29
C ARG A 87 15.86 10.39 -17.42
N GLU A 88 16.35 9.66 -18.41
CA GLU A 88 15.51 9.07 -19.44
C GLU A 88 14.62 8.00 -18.80
N ALA A 89 13.31 8.18 -18.94
CA ALA A 89 12.29 7.30 -18.38
C ALA A 89 11.07 7.26 -19.32
N ALA A 90 10.24 6.23 -19.17
CA ALA A 90 8.96 6.19 -19.88
C ALA A 90 8.07 7.35 -19.42
N GLU A 91 7.22 7.84 -20.33
CA GLU A 91 6.25 8.88 -20.00
C GLU A 91 5.23 8.39 -18.97
N PHE A 92 4.84 9.26 -18.06
CA PHE A 92 3.85 8.93 -17.04
C PHE A 92 2.49 8.64 -17.69
N ASP A 93 1.82 7.57 -17.26
CA ASP A 93 0.56 7.09 -17.83
C ASP A 93 -0.50 6.94 -16.74
N GLU A 94 -1.44 7.89 -16.69
CA GLU A 94 -2.54 7.93 -15.74
C GLU A 94 -3.46 6.70 -15.86
N GLU A 95 -3.73 6.23 -17.08
CA GLU A 95 -4.58 5.05 -17.30
C GLU A 95 -3.91 3.78 -16.76
N ALA A 96 -2.59 3.69 -16.89
CA ALA A 96 -1.82 2.59 -16.35
C ALA A 96 -1.84 2.58 -14.80
N VAL A 97 -1.79 3.76 -14.18
CA VAL A 97 -1.92 3.92 -12.72
C VAL A 97 -3.30 3.46 -12.24
N GLU A 98 -4.38 3.88 -12.90
CA GLU A 98 -5.74 3.49 -12.51
C GLU A 98 -5.92 1.97 -12.54
N LYS A 99 -5.53 1.32 -13.64
CA LYS A 99 -5.58 -0.15 -13.78
C LYS A 99 -4.79 -0.87 -12.69
N ARG A 100 -3.64 -0.33 -12.31
CA ARG A 100 -2.81 -0.88 -11.22
C ARG A 100 -3.53 -0.76 -9.87
N LEU A 101 -4.11 0.39 -9.56
CA LEU A 101 -4.85 0.60 -8.32
C LEU A 101 -6.08 -0.32 -8.22
N GLU A 102 -6.82 -0.51 -9.32
CA GLU A 102 -7.93 -1.47 -9.38
C GLU A 102 -7.47 -2.90 -9.10
N THR A 103 -6.34 -3.29 -9.72
CA THR A 103 -5.75 -4.62 -9.52
C THR A 103 -5.36 -4.82 -8.05
N LEU A 104 -4.73 -3.85 -7.41
CA LEU A 104 -4.35 -3.92 -6.00
C LEU A 104 -5.57 -4.04 -5.08
N LYS A 105 -6.61 -3.22 -5.31
CA LYS A 105 -7.87 -3.28 -4.55
C LYS A 105 -8.56 -4.64 -4.69
N SER A 106 -8.59 -5.21 -5.89
CA SER A 106 -9.20 -6.53 -6.11
C SER A 106 -8.46 -7.65 -5.37
N LYS A 107 -7.12 -7.60 -5.32
CA LYS A 107 -6.30 -8.56 -4.57
C LYS A 107 -6.55 -8.46 -3.07
N GLU A 108 -6.59 -7.24 -2.53
CA GLU A 108 -6.87 -6.98 -1.12
C GLU A 108 -8.26 -7.52 -0.72
N GLN A 109 -9.28 -7.34 -1.56
CA GLN A 109 -10.62 -7.88 -1.30
C GLN A 109 -10.63 -9.41 -1.24
N VAL A 110 -9.94 -10.08 -2.17
CA VAL A 110 -9.82 -11.55 -2.17
C VAL A 110 -9.10 -12.04 -0.92
N GLU A 111 -8.02 -11.38 -0.50
CA GLU A 111 -7.29 -11.71 0.73
C GLU A 111 -8.14 -11.51 1.99
N LEU A 112 -8.90 -10.41 2.07
CA LEU A 112 -9.85 -10.15 3.15
C LEU A 112 -10.96 -11.21 3.24
N GLU A 113 -11.47 -11.68 2.10
CA GLU A 113 -12.45 -12.77 2.07
C GLU A 113 -11.87 -14.08 2.60
N GLN A 114 -10.64 -14.41 2.19
CA GLN A 114 -9.93 -15.59 2.69
C GLN A 114 -9.66 -15.50 4.19
N VAL A 115 -9.22 -14.34 4.68
CA VAL A 115 -8.98 -14.12 6.12
C VAL A 115 -10.28 -14.25 6.90
N LYS A 116 -11.40 -13.66 6.44
CA LYS A 116 -12.73 -13.79 7.09
C LYS A 116 -13.13 -15.25 7.30
N GLN A 117 -12.86 -16.11 6.32
CA GLN A 117 -13.14 -17.53 6.43
C GLN A 117 -12.27 -18.22 7.49
N ILE A 118 -11.00 -17.84 7.62
CA ILE A 118 -10.08 -18.35 8.66
C ILE A 118 -10.51 -17.89 10.07
N VAL A 119 -10.90 -16.61 10.26
CA VAL A 119 -11.34 -16.11 11.57
C VAL A 119 -12.67 -16.71 12.03
N ALA A 120 -13.53 -17.11 11.08
CA ALA A 120 -14.79 -17.79 11.39
C ALA A 120 -14.57 -19.21 11.96
N GLU A 121 -13.56 -19.93 11.45
CA GLU A 121 -13.23 -21.30 11.90
C GLU A 121 -12.45 -21.34 13.23
N HIS A 122 -11.70 -20.29 13.59
CA HIS A 122 -10.97 -20.20 14.87
C HIS A 122 -11.70 -19.42 15.98
N SER A 123 -13.04 -19.50 16.02
CA SER A 123 -13.88 -18.95 17.09
C SER A 123 -13.88 -19.82 18.36
N HIS A 124 -12.70 -20.23 18.83
CA HIS A 124 -12.58 -21.00 20.08
C HIS A 124 -12.42 -20.09 21.30
N GLN A 125 -13.51 -19.94 22.05
CA GLN A 125 -13.64 -20.12 23.50
C GLN A 125 -12.49 -19.65 24.44
N CYS A 126 -11.84 -18.52 24.22
CA CYS A 126 -11.15 -17.77 25.29
C CYS A 126 -10.93 -16.30 24.87
N GLY A 127 -11.97 -15.48 25.02
CA GLY A 127 -11.85 -14.04 24.77
C GLY A 127 -10.97 -13.37 25.83
N CYS A 128 -10.10 -12.47 25.41
CA CYS A 128 -9.31 -11.62 26.31
C CYS A 128 -10.29 -10.80 27.19
N PRO A 129 -10.21 -10.84 28.53
CA PRO A 129 -11.15 -10.13 29.40
C PRO A 129 -11.29 -8.64 29.08
N SER A 130 -10.22 -8.03 28.53
CA SER A 130 -10.19 -6.63 28.10
C SER A 130 -11.08 -6.29 26.90
N SER A 131 -11.57 -7.27 26.16
CA SER A 131 -12.45 -7.05 25.00
C SER A 131 -13.93 -6.96 25.39
N GLN A 132 -14.27 -7.18 26.67
CA GLN A 132 -15.63 -7.04 27.15
C GLN A 132 -15.88 -5.59 27.57
N THR A 133 -16.72 -4.87 26.82
CA THR A 133 -17.18 -3.53 27.19
C THR A 133 -18.04 -3.60 28.44
N MET A 134 -17.54 -3.07 29.56
CA MET A 134 -18.29 -2.92 30.81
C MET A 134 -19.11 -1.64 30.77
N VAL A 135 -20.42 -1.75 31.03
CA VAL A 135 -21.30 -0.60 31.22
C VAL A 135 -21.33 -0.29 32.72
N PHE A 136 -20.82 0.87 33.11
CA PHE A 136 -20.85 1.34 34.50
C PHE A 136 -22.15 2.11 34.74
N ASP A 137 -23.12 1.55 35.46
CA ASP A 137 -24.30 2.30 35.92
C ASP A 137 -23.99 2.98 37.25
N GLU A 138 -24.30 4.28 37.38
CA GLU A 138 -24.35 4.96 38.68
C GLU A 138 -25.58 5.88 38.78
N PRO A 139 -26.12 6.05 40.00
CA PRO A 139 -27.48 6.55 40.24
C PRO A 139 -27.60 8.06 40.02
N GLU A 140 -28.79 8.48 39.59
CA GLU A 140 -29.15 9.86 39.28
C GLU A 140 -28.89 10.82 40.47
N ALA A 141 -27.81 11.60 40.40
CA ALA A 141 -27.58 12.73 41.29
C ALA A 141 -28.16 14.02 40.67
N GLN A 142 -29.12 14.60 41.38
CA GLN A 142 -29.87 15.80 41.04
C GLN A 142 -28.94 17.04 41.11
N ASN A 143 -28.89 17.84 40.04
CA ASN A 143 -28.06 19.05 39.98
C ASN A 143 -28.88 20.31 40.38
N GLU A 144 -28.57 20.93 41.51
CA GLU A 144 -28.75 22.38 41.69
C GLU A 144 -27.45 23.09 41.30
N ALA A 145 -27.57 24.05 40.36
CA ALA A 145 -26.43 24.69 39.73
C ALA A 145 -25.75 25.72 40.64
N THR A 146 -24.52 25.46 41.07
CA THR A 146 -23.52 26.51 41.34
C THR A 146 -22.10 25.97 41.08
N GLY A 147 -21.52 26.36 39.94
CA GLY A 147 -20.08 26.60 39.83
C GLY A 147 -19.08 25.43 39.96
N LYS A 148 -19.23 24.35 39.20
CA LYS A 148 -18.15 23.60 38.52
C LYS A 148 -18.79 22.44 37.77
N ILE A 149 -18.85 22.52 36.44
CA ILE A 149 -19.35 21.42 35.62
C ILE A 149 -18.19 20.43 35.47
N SER A 150 -18.28 19.26 36.10
CA SER A 150 -17.33 18.16 35.86
C SER A 150 -17.68 17.48 34.54
N SER A 151 -16.67 17.11 33.74
CA SER A 151 -16.88 16.45 32.45
C SER A 151 -17.62 15.13 32.65
N THR A 152 -18.85 15.04 32.15
CA THR A 152 -19.67 13.81 32.12
C THR A 152 -19.47 13.00 30.82
N LEU A 153 -18.50 13.38 29.99
CA LEU A 153 -18.08 12.62 28.82
C LEU A 153 -17.24 11.43 29.27
N ARG A 154 -17.82 10.23 29.20
CA ARG A 154 -17.20 8.97 29.66
C ARG A 154 -16.06 8.46 28.77
N GLN A 155 -15.79 9.12 27.65
CA GLN A 155 -14.72 8.74 26.73
C GLN A 155 -14.18 9.99 26.01
N TRP A 156 -13.19 10.67 26.59
CA TRP A 156 -12.31 11.58 25.85
C TRP A 156 -10.89 11.51 26.42
N PRO A 157 -9.83 11.51 25.61
CA PRO A 157 -8.50 11.08 26.04
C PRO A 157 -7.83 12.14 26.91
N VAL A 158 -7.06 11.68 27.91
CA VAL A 158 -6.07 12.48 28.64
C VAL A 158 -4.95 12.90 27.71
#